data_AF-A0A838S6H1-F1
#
_entry.id   AF-A0A838S6H1-F1
#
_cell.length_a   1.000
_cell.length_b   1.000
_cell.length_c   1.000
_cell.angle_alpha   90.00
_cell.angle_beta   90.00
_cell.angle_gamma   90.00
#
_symmetry.space_group_name_H-M   'P 1'
#
loop_
_entity.id
_entity.type
_entity.pdbx_description
1 polymer ?
#
loop_
_entity_poly.entity_id
_entity_poly.type
_entity_poly.pdbx_seq_one_letter_code
_entity_poly.pdbx_strand_id
1 'polypeptide(L)'
;MKREDTGTMTSSADPAAEIGGPAGLPAVNVQQAAGTSAQAIQSAVDAYRQDLGDSRQEINWDGVPDNRAAPNLLPADFFNTVAPRGVVFSTHGTGFQVSANAGVAPIEFDNINPTYSRLFTTFSRQRLFTPLGSNIMEVDFFVPGSSTPATTNGFGAVFTDVDRPGTRIEYLDEHGRRLARFDVPAS
;
A
#
# COMPACT_ATOMS: atom_id res chain seq x y z
N MET A 1 -40.59 -32.24 -9.14
CA MET A 1 -40.86 -30.81 -8.86
C MET A 1 -40.47 -30.49 -7.42
N LYS A 2 -39.27 -29.92 -7.22
CA LYS A 2 -38.75 -29.17 -6.05
C LYS A 2 -37.25 -28.99 -6.31
N ARG A 3 -36.90 -28.02 -7.15
CA ARG A 3 -36.45 -26.64 -6.83
C ARG A 3 -35.11 -26.64 -6.09
N GLU A 4 -34.10 -26.30 -6.87
CA GLU A 4 -32.74 -25.94 -6.51
C GLU A 4 -32.75 -24.73 -5.56
N ASP A 5 -31.93 -24.79 -4.51
CA ASP A 5 -31.64 -23.64 -3.65
C ASP A 5 -30.34 -22.99 -4.14
N THR A 6 -30.50 -21.97 -4.98
CA THR A 6 -29.41 -21.13 -5.45
C THR A 6 -29.06 -20.15 -4.33
N GLY A 7 -28.02 -20.48 -3.56
CA GLY A 7 -27.46 -19.61 -2.55
C GLY A 7 -27.12 -18.23 -3.14
N THR A 8 -27.90 -17.23 -2.74
CA THR A 8 -27.72 -15.85 -3.14
C THR A 8 -26.53 -15.29 -2.36
N MET A 9 -25.41 -15.03 -3.03
CA MET A 9 -24.33 -14.20 -2.48
C MET A 9 -24.86 -12.77 -2.33
N THR A 10 -25.25 -12.41 -1.10
CA THR A 10 -25.56 -11.03 -0.75
C THR A 10 -24.25 -10.24 -0.71
N SER A 11 -24.05 -9.38 -1.70
CA SER A 11 -23.09 -8.27 -1.63
C SER A 11 -23.45 -7.43 -0.40
N SER A 12 -22.58 -7.45 0.62
CA SER A 12 -22.67 -6.57 1.77
C SER A 12 -22.26 -5.16 1.36
N ALA A 13 -23.16 -4.20 1.56
CA ALA A 13 -22.90 -2.79 1.33
C ALA A 13 -21.75 -2.28 2.21
N ASP A 14 -20.89 -1.50 1.57
CA ASP A 14 -19.62 -0.90 2.00
C ASP A 14 -19.79 0.08 3.19
N PRO A 15 -18.90 0.07 4.22
CA PRO A 15 -18.91 1.10 5.25
C PRO A 15 -18.24 2.38 4.71
N ALA A 16 -19.07 3.36 4.33
CA ALA A 16 -18.75 4.79 4.21
C ALA A 16 -17.59 5.21 3.29
N ALA A 17 -17.74 5.01 1.98
CA ALA A 17 -17.05 5.82 0.97
C ALA A 17 -17.68 7.23 0.90
N GLU A 18 -16.92 8.28 1.22
CA GLU A 18 -17.35 9.66 0.98
C GLU A 18 -16.86 10.12 -0.40
N ILE A 19 -17.71 9.98 -1.42
CA ILE A 19 -17.42 10.41 -2.79
C ILE A 19 -17.70 11.91 -2.91
N GLY A 20 -16.75 12.73 -2.46
CA GLY A 20 -16.83 14.19 -2.51
C GLY A 20 -16.08 14.79 -3.70
N GLY A 21 -16.55 14.56 -4.93
CA GLY A 21 -15.98 15.14 -6.17
C GLY A 21 -17.07 15.56 -7.18
N PRO A 22 -16.77 16.43 -8.16
CA PRO A 22 -17.75 16.94 -9.13
C PRO A 22 -18.41 15.79 -9.91
N ALA A 23 -19.68 15.98 -10.30
CA ALA A 23 -20.48 14.99 -11.01
C ALA A 23 -19.75 14.39 -12.23
N GLY A 24 -19.58 13.06 -12.25
CA GLY A 24 -19.05 12.32 -13.40
C GLY A 24 -17.74 11.55 -13.17
N LEU A 25 -17.28 11.37 -11.93
CA LEU A 25 -16.14 10.48 -11.68
C LEU A 25 -16.48 9.03 -12.10
N PRO A 26 -15.58 8.33 -12.81
CA PRO A 26 -15.79 6.93 -13.17
C PRO A 26 -15.98 6.09 -11.89
N ALA A 27 -16.75 5.01 -12.00
CA ALA A 27 -16.93 4.06 -10.90
C ALA A 27 -15.56 3.56 -10.43
N VAL A 28 -15.25 3.77 -9.14
CA VAL A 28 -14.04 3.27 -8.51
C VAL A 28 -14.30 1.84 -8.05
N ASN A 29 -13.56 0.88 -8.59
CA ASN A 29 -13.56 -0.48 -8.07
C ASN A 29 -12.63 -0.53 -6.86
N VAL A 30 -13.15 -1.02 -5.73
CA VAL A 30 -12.44 -1.05 -4.45
C VAL A 30 -12.30 -2.49 -4.01
N GLN A 31 -11.08 -2.88 -3.67
CA GLN A 31 -10.76 -4.17 -3.07
C GLN A 31 -10.19 -3.92 -1.69
N GLN A 32 -10.83 -4.46 -0.66
CA GLN A 32 -10.40 -4.32 0.74
C GLN A 32 -10.55 -5.64 1.46
N ALA A 33 -9.55 -5.97 2.27
CA ALA A 33 -9.58 -7.07 3.22
C ALA A 33 -8.63 -6.75 4.38
N ALA A 34 -8.88 -7.39 5.51
CA ALA A 34 -7.99 -7.33 6.66
C ALA A 34 -7.96 -8.69 7.36
N GLY A 35 -6.90 -8.95 8.12
CA GLY A 35 -6.71 -10.21 8.81
C GLY A 35 -5.27 -10.38 9.27
N THR A 36 -5.06 -11.38 10.12
CA THR A 36 -3.80 -11.60 10.84
C THR A 36 -2.70 -12.27 10.02
N SER A 37 -2.90 -12.46 8.71
CA SER A 37 -1.92 -13.09 7.82
C SER A 37 -2.06 -12.64 6.37
N ALA A 38 -0.99 -12.78 5.59
CA ALA A 38 -1.02 -12.51 4.14
C ALA A 38 -2.10 -13.33 3.41
N GLN A 39 -2.34 -14.57 3.86
CA GLN A 39 -3.37 -15.44 3.29
C GLN A 39 -4.78 -14.88 3.47
N ALA A 40 -5.05 -14.19 4.59
CA ALA A 40 -6.36 -13.64 4.90
C ALA A 40 -6.79 -12.52 3.92
N ILE A 41 -5.81 -11.82 3.33
CA ILE A 41 -6.07 -10.72 2.37
C ILE A 41 -5.86 -11.15 0.91
N GLN A 42 -5.42 -12.38 0.67
CA GLN A 42 -4.96 -12.83 -0.65
C GLN A 42 -6.05 -12.72 -1.73
N SER A 43 -7.30 -13.03 -1.39
CA SER A 43 -8.42 -12.93 -2.34
C SER A 43 -8.65 -11.50 -2.82
N ALA A 44 -8.56 -10.51 -1.95
CA ALA A 44 -8.68 -9.09 -2.32
C ALA A 44 -7.48 -8.62 -3.16
N VAL A 45 -6.27 -9.10 -2.84
CA VAL A 45 -5.07 -8.82 -3.64
C VAL A 45 -5.21 -9.41 -5.05
N ASP A 46 -5.68 -10.64 -5.17
CA ASP A 46 -5.85 -11.30 -6.46
C ASP A 46 -6.95 -10.64 -7.30
N ALA A 47 -8.06 -10.26 -6.67
CA ALA A 47 -9.12 -9.47 -7.32
C ALA A 47 -8.59 -8.11 -7.81
N TYR A 48 -7.81 -7.40 -6.97
CA TYR A 48 -7.21 -6.13 -7.36
C TYR A 48 -6.23 -6.27 -8.53
N ARG A 49 -5.40 -7.32 -8.52
CA ARG A 49 -4.49 -7.63 -9.63
C ARG A 49 -5.25 -7.96 -10.91
N GLN A 50 -6.39 -8.65 -10.81
CA GLN A 50 -7.26 -8.93 -11.93
C GLN A 50 -7.88 -7.65 -12.50
N ASP A 51 -8.32 -6.71 -11.64
CA ASP A 51 -8.87 -5.42 -12.06
C ASP A 51 -7.84 -4.56 -12.81
N LEU A 52 -6.56 -4.58 -12.40
CA LEU A 52 -5.48 -3.86 -13.07
C LEU A 52 -5.00 -4.50 -14.38
N GLY A 53 -5.10 -5.83 -14.49
CA GLY A 53 -4.54 -6.60 -15.60
C GLY A 53 -3.00 -6.73 -15.56
N ASP A 54 -2.42 -7.09 -16.71
CA ASP A 54 -1.04 -7.55 -16.80
C ASP A 54 0.02 -6.44 -16.79
N SER A 55 -0.35 -5.17 -16.97
CA SER A 55 0.58 -4.03 -17.05
C SER A 55 0.90 -3.38 -15.69
N ARG A 56 0.62 -4.06 -14.58
CA ARG A 56 0.85 -3.54 -13.22
C ARG A 56 2.34 -3.46 -12.86
N GLN A 57 2.68 -2.48 -12.03
CA GLN A 57 3.97 -2.39 -11.36
C GLN A 57 3.79 -2.78 -9.90
N GLU A 58 4.64 -3.67 -9.39
CA GLU A 58 4.65 -4.08 -7.98
C GLU A 58 5.97 -3.69 -7.35
N ILE A 59 5.89 -3.02 -6.20
CA ILE A 59 7.05 -2.64 -5.39
C ILE A 59 7.31 -3.77 -4.41
N ASN A 60 8.50 -4.35 -4.51
CA ASN A 60 8.98 -5.34 -3.56
C ASN A 60 10.11 -4.72 -2.73
N TRP A 61 9.91 -4.65 -1.41
CA TRP A 61 10.89 -4.12 -0.46
C TRP A 61 12.14 -5.00 -0.34
N ASP A 62 12.04 -6.30 -0.64
CA ASP A 62 13.15 -7.25 -0.65
C ASP A 62 14.13 -7.03 -1.79
N GLY A 63 13.73 -6.26 -2.82
CA GLY A 63 14.62 -5.82 -3.89
C GLY A 63 15.61 -4.73 -3.46
N VAL A 64 15.47 -4.16 -2.25
CA VAL A 64 16.40 -3.16 -1.73
C VAL A 64 17.70 -3.84 -1.26
N PRO A 65 18.89 -3.38 -1.65
CA PRO A 65 20.14 -3.94 -1.15
C PRO A 65 20.28 -3.85 0.39
N ASP A 66 20.90 -4.85 1.02
CA ASP A 66 21.09 -4.91 2.49
C ASP A 66 21.78 -3.65 3.05
N ASN A 67 22.78 -3.12 2.33
CA ASN A 67 23.49 -1.89 2.72
C ASN A 67 22.65 -0.60 2.60
N ARG A 68 21.40 -0.71 2.15
CA ARG A 68 20.41 0.37 2.05
C ARG A 68 19.20 0.14 2.95
N ALA A 69 19.14 -0.99 3.65
CA ALA A 69 18.14 -1.24 4.67
C ALA A 69 18.46 -0.48 5.97
N ALA A 70 17.51 -0.49 6.91
CA ALA A 70 17.63 0.11 8.23
C ALA A 70 18.97 -0.28 8.89
N PRO A 71 19.68 0.67 9.51
CA PRO A 71 19.22 2.03 9.86
C PRO A 71 19.43 3.09 8.76
N ASN A 72 19.82 2.71 7.54
CA ASN A 72 20.05 3.67 6.45
C ASN A 72 18.72 4.20 5.89
N LEU A 73 18.70 5.48 5.50
CA LEU A 73 17.57 6.04 4.78
C LEU A 73 17.53 5.52 3.34
N LEU A 74 16.36 5.11 2.89
CA LEU A 74 16.11 4.85 1.48
C LEU A 74 15.80 6.19 0.79
N PRO A 75 16.51 6.56 -0.30
CA PRO A 75 16.14 7.72 -1.09
C PRO A 75 14.72 7.58 -1.63
N ALA A 76 13.98 8.67 -1.56
CA ALA A 76 12.56 8.67 -1.85
C ALA A 76 12.24 8.39 -3.33
N ASP A 77 13.22 8.60 -4.21
CA ASP A 77 13.17 8.35 -5.65
C ASP A 77 13.76 6.98 -6.04
N PHE A 78 14.12 6.10 -5.10
CA PHE A 78 14.76 4.81 -5.40
C PHE A 78 13.97 3.97 -6.42
N PHE A 79 12.64 3.93 -6.27
CA PHE A 79 11.72 3.24 -7.19
C PHE A 79 11.32 4.08 -8.41
N ASN A 80 12.01 5.18 -8.66
CA ASN A 80 11.99 5.87 -9.94
C ASN A 80 13.36 5.81 -10.62
N THR A 81 14.47 5.92 -9.89
CA THR A 81 15.82 6.08 -10.47
C THR A 81 16.70 4.84 -10.42
N VAL A 82 16.63 4.03 -9.35
CA VAL A 82 17.52 2.85 -9.17
C VAL A 82 16.84 1.55 -9.56
N ALA A 83 15.58 1.38 -9.15
CA ALA A 83 14.73 0.25 -9.52
C ALA A 83 13.41 0.77 -10.10
N PRO A 84 13.40 1.29 -11.33
CA PRO A 84 12.29 2.08 -11.85
C PRO A 84 10.96 1.32 -11.87
N ARG A 85 9.99 1.86 -11.14
CA ARG A 85 8.56 1.51 -11.06
C ARG A 85 7.66 2.74 -11.19
N GLY A 86 8.26 3.93 -11.33
CA GLY A 86 7.54 5.18 -11.58
C GLY A 86 6.91 5.79 -10.34
N VAL A 87 7.50 5.59 -9.16
CA VAL A 87 7.03 6.25 -7.94
C VAL A 87 8.13 7.05 -7.27
N VAL A 88 7.78 8.20 -6.74
CA VAL A 88 8.60 9.00 -5.82
C VAL A 88 7.78 9.23 -4.56
N PHE A 89 8.39 8.99 -3.40
CA PHE A 89 7.73 9.17 -2.11
C PHE A 89 8.02 10.55 -1.51
N SER A 90 7.10 11.04 -0.70
CA SER A 90 7.25 12.26 0.07
C SER A 90 6.71 12.07 1.49
N THR A 91 7.31 12.71 2.49
CA THR A 91 6.79 12.72 3.85
C THR A 91 7.15 14.03 4.54
N HIS A 92 6.28 14.50 5.44
CA HIS A 92 6.56 15.67 6.27
C HIS A 92 7.60 15.40 7.38
N GLY A 93 8.08 14.16 7.48
CA GLY A 93 9.11 13.77 8.44
C GLY A 93 10.53 13.81 7.86
N THR A 94 11.39 12.89 8.30
CA THR A 94 12.83 12.92 8.02
C THR A 94 13.29 11.96 6.93
N GLY A 95 12.40 11.15 6.37
CA GLY A 95 12.69 10.25 5.26
C GLY A 95 12.02 8.89 5.41
N PHE A 96 12.59 7.87 4.78
CA PHE A 96 12.03 6.52 4.71
C PHE A 96 13.05 5.47 5.09
N GLN A 97 12.59 4.37 5.68
CA GLN A 97 13.39 3.17 5.89
C GLN A 97 12.69 1.94 5.33
N VAL A 98 13.52 0.99 4.92
CA VAL A 98 13.12 -0.40 4.67
C VAL A 98 13.76 -1.26 5.76
N SER A 99 13.00 -2.13 6.42
CA SER A 99 13.54 -2.98 7.48
C SER A 99 14.59 -3.95 6.94
N ALA A 100 15.47 -4.44 7.80
CA ALA A 100 16.52 -5.38 7.37
C ALA A 100 16.02 -6.83 7.31
N ASN A 101 16.80 -7.68 6.64
CA ASN A 101 16.65 -9.13 6.68
C ASN A 101 17.24 -9.72 7.97
N ALA A 102 16.76 -10.90 8.36
CA ALA A 102 17.34 -11.63 9.48
C ALA A 102 18.84 -11.91 9.26
N GLY A 103 19.66 -11.64 10.28
CA GLY A 103 21.12 -11.80 10.20
C GLY A 103 21.87 -10.64 9.54
N VAL A 104 21.17 -9.65 9.00
CA VAL A 104 21.77 -8.42 8.44
C VAL A 104 21.72 -7.29 9.47
N ALA A 105 20.53 -6.97 9.97
CA ALA A 105 20.29 -5.99 11.03
C ALA A 105 18.95 -6.32 11.72
N PRO A 106 18.48 -5.52 12.71
CA PRO A 106 17.16 -5.72 13.31
C PRO A 106 16.05 -5.74 12.23
N ILE A 107 15.25 -6.82 12.25
CA ILE A 107 14.12 -7.02 11.33
C ILE A 107 12.93 -6.16 11.75
N GLU A 108 11.96 -5.96 10.85
CA GLU A 108 10.64 -5.39 11.17
C GLU A 108 10.69 -4.09 12.01
N PHE A 109 11.74 -3.29 11.78
CA PHE A 109 12.02 -2.04 12.48
C PHE A 109 12.31 -2.18 14.00
N ASP A 110 12.86 -3.30 14.43
CA ASP A 110 13.38 -3.47 15.79
C ASP A 110 14.51 -2.47 16.16
N ASN A 111 15.10 -1.80 15.16
CA ASN A 111 16.01 -0.67 15.37
C ASN A 111 15.30 0.61 15.86
N ILE A 112 13.99 0.74 15.62
CA ILE A 112 13.14 1.84 16.08
C ILE A 112 12.49 1.47 17.41
N ASN A 113 11.89 0.28 17.49
CA ASN A 113 11.35 -0.26 18.74
C ASN A 113 11.56 -1.79 18.77
N PRO A 114 12.31 -2.33 19.74
CA PRO A 114 12.69 -3.75 19.79
C PRO A 114 11.53 -4.74 20.03
N THR A 115 10.28 -4.26 20.13
CA THR A 115 9.10 -5.13 20.23
C THR A 115 8.36 -5.30 18.90
N TYR A 116 8.71 -4.56 17.84
CA TYR A 116 7.95 -4.55 16.60
C TYR A 116 7.95 -5.89 15.86
N SER A 117 9.02 -6.67 15.93
CA SER A 117 9.05 -8.03 15.38
C SER A 117 8.06 -9.01 16.03
N ARG A 118 7.40 -8.62 17.12
CA ARG A 118 6.32 -9.40 17.77
C ARG A 118 4.93 -8.95 17.37
N LEU A 119 4.81 -7.79 16.71
CA LEU A 119 3.55 -7.13 16.37
C LEU A 119 3.34 -7.12 14.85
N PHE A 120 4.37 -6.74 14.10
CA PHE A 120 4.28 -6.60 12.66
C PHE A 120 4.30 -7.96 11.95
N THR A 121 3.53 -8.03 10.88
CA THR A 121 3.51 -9.15 9.95
C THR A 121 3.81 -8.63 8.54
N THR A 122 4.54 -9.42 7.75
CA THR A 122 4.89 -9.08 6.37
C THR A 122 3.90 -9.70 5.38
N PHE A 123 3.51 -8.94 4.36
CA PHE A 123 2.75 -9.45 3.22
C PHE A 123 3.66 -10.27 2.30
N SER A 124 4.70 -9.61 1.76
CA SER A 124 5.82 -10.27 1.10
C SER A 124 7.02 -10.27 2.05
N ARG A 125 7.43 -11.46 2.50
CA ARG A 125 8.59 -11.61 3.38
C ARG A 125 9.88 -11.24 2.64
N GLN A 126 10.81 -10.52 3.28
CA GLN A 126 10.94 -10.27 4.73
C GLN A 126 10.81 -8.81 5.16
N ARG A 127 10.69 -7.86 4.24
CA ARG A 127 10.90 -6.45 4.59
C ARG A 127 9.62 -5.62 4.62
N LEU A 128 9.63 -4.64 5.52
CA LEU A 128 8.63 -3.60 5.67
C LEU A 128 9.19 -2.24 5.22
N PHE A 129 8.30 -1.30 4.95
CA PHE A 129 8.63 0.07 4.60
C PHE A 129 7.89 1.04 5.54
N THR A 130 8.56 2.10 5.98
CA THR A 130 7.94 3.13 6.83
C THR A 130 8.46 4.54 6.51
N PRO A 131 7.59 5.57 6.53
CA PRO A 131 8.05 6.94 6.75
C PRO A 131 8.61 7.09 8.17
N LEU A 132 9.51 8.05 8.37
CA LEU A 132 10.08 8.42 9.65
C LEU A 132 9.71 9.85 10.00
N GLY A 133 9.42 10.10 11.29
CA GLY A 133 9.15 11.46 11.79
C GLY A 133 7.78 12.04 11.38
N SER A 134 6.97 11.27 10.66
CA SER A 134 5.58 11.57 10.31
C SER A 134 4.85 10.26 9.99
N ASN A 135 3.54 10.24 10.17
CA ASN A 135 2.65 9.16 9.73
C ASN A 135 1.95 9.48 8.40
N ILE A 136 2.36 10.57 7.73
CA ILE A 136 1.88 10.96 6.40
C ILE A 136 2.95 10.62 5.37
N MET A 137 2.54 9.87 4.34
CA MET A 137 3.33 9.60 3.15
C MET A 137 2.50 9.97 1.91
N GLU A 138 3.14 10.66 0.98
CA GLU A 138 2.61 10.97 -0.34
C GLU A 138 3.34 10.12 -1.39
N VAL A 139 2.63 9.79 -2.47
CA VAL A 139 3.14 8.98 -3.58
C VAL A 139 2.84 9.72 -4.88
N ASP A 140 3.89 10.20 -5.54
CA ASP A 140 3.81 10.82 -6.86
C ASP A 140 4.22 9.82 -7.93
N PHE A 141 3.49 9.82 -9.06
CA PHE A 141 3.69 8.88 -10.15
C PHE A 141 4.41 9.53 -11.34
N PHE A 142 5.31 8.77 -11.96
CA PHE A 142 6.13 9.17 -13.09
C PHE A 142 6.21 8.06 -14.12
N VAL A 143 6.54 8.40 -15.37
CA VAL A 143 7.01 7.40 -16.32
C VAL A 143 8.29 6.76 -15.74
N PRO A 144 8.36 5.43 -15.57
CA PRO A 144 9.47 4.80 -14.87
C PRO A 144 10.84 5.20 -15.44
N GLY A 145 11.73 5.72 -14.58
CA GLY A 145 13.09 6.10 -14.97
C GLY A 145 13.21 7.52 -15.51
N SER A 146 12.13 8.32 -15.43
CA SER A 146 12.11 9.69 -15.93
C SER A 146 11.54 10.68 -14.92
N SER A 147 11.65 11.96 -15.25
CA SER A 147 11.02 13.07 -14.52
C SER A 147 9.65 13.47 -15.10
N THR A 148 9.11 12.70 -16.05
CA THR A 148 7.80 12.97 -16.67
C THR A 148 6.68 12.51 -15.72
N PRO A 149 5.85 13.43 -15.17
CA PRO A 149 4.73 13.05 -14.32
C PRO A 149 3.75 12.16 -15.08
N ALA A 150 3.14 11.22 -14.37
CA ALA A 150 2.16 10.28 -14.91
C ALA A 150 0.99 10.15 -13.94
N THR A 151 -0.16 9.71 -14.46
CA THR A 151 -1.29 9.25 -13.66
C THR A 151 -1.29 7.72 -13.62
N THR A 152 -1.93 7.14 -12.59
CA THR A 152 -2.17 5.69 -12.52
C THR A 152 -3.66 5.39 -12.66
N ASN A 153 -3.97 4.22 -13.21
CA ASN A 153 -5.35 3.70 -13.26
C ASN A 153 -5.76 2.99 -11.96
N GLY A 154 -4.81 2.78 -11.04
CA GLY A 154 -5.09 2.23 -9.72
C GLY A 154 -3.85 2.21 -8.84
N PHE A 155 -4.07 2.30 -7.53
CA PHE A 155 -3.03 2.13 -6.52
C PHE A 155 -3.58 1.36 -5.34
N GLY A 156 -2.77 0.46 -4.77
CA GLY A 156 -3.09 -0.35 -3.61
C GLY A 156 -1.88 -0.47 -2.71
N ALA A 157 -2.13 -0.59 -1.41
CA ALA A 157 -1.10 -0.77 -0.39
C ALA A 157 -1.59 -1.78 0.66
N VAL A 158 -0.64 -2.50 1.25
CA VAL A 158 -0.89 -3.38 2.40
C VAL A 158 -0.25 -2.76 3.62
N PHE A 159 -1.02 -2.66 4.70
CA PHE A 159 -0.58 -2.15 6.00
C PHE A 159 -0.45 -3.32 6.98
N THR A 160 0.37 -3.13 8.01
CA THR A 160 0.48 -4.05 9.14
C THR A 160 0.19 -3.29 10.43
N ASP A 161 -0.34 -3.98 11.45
CA ASP A 161 -0.60 -3.43 12.79
C ASP A 161 -1.63 -2.28 12.79
N VAL A 162 -2.71 -2.45 12.03
CA VAL A 162 -3.84 -1.51 12.03
C VAL A 162 -4.82 -1.96 13.10
N ASP A 163 -4.57 -1.60 14.36
CA ASP A 163 -5.42 -2.00 15.50
C ASP A 163 -6.65 -1.11 15.70
N ARG A 164 -6.62 0.10 15.11
CA ARG A 164 -7.61 1.15 15.38
C ARG A 164 -7.95 1.94 14.11
N PRO A 165 -9.16 2.52 14.03
CA PRO A 165 -9.48 3.47 12.98
C PRO A 165 -8.49 4.65 12.96
N GLY A 166 -8.10 5.10 11.78
CA GLY A 166 -7.24 6.27 11.61
C GLY A 166 -6.31 6.19 10.40
N THR A 167 -5.94 4.97 10.00
CA THR A 167 -5.18 4.73 8.77
C THR A 167 -6.12 4.85 7.57
N ARG A 168 -5.69 5.59 6.53
CA ARG A 168 -6.48 5.82 5.33
C ARG A 168 -5.59 6.04 4.11
N ILE A 169 -6.17 5.88 2.94
CA ILE A 169 -5.60 6.31 1.65
C ILE A 169 -6.50 7.40 1.06
N GLU A 170 -5.91 8.49 0.62
CA GLU A 170 -6.58 9.53 -0.17
C GLU A 170 -6.03 9.50 -1.60
N TYR A 171 -6.93 9.48 -2.58
CA TYR A 171 -6.60 9.50 -4.01
C TYR A 171 -6.85 10.91 -4.53
N LEU A 172 -5.87 11.47 -5.23
CA LEU A 172 -5.90 12.83 -5.75
C LEU A 172 -5.80 12.82 -7.27
N ASP A 173 -6.33 13.86 -7.92
CA ASP A 173 -6.12 14.12 -9.35
C ASP A 173 -4.80 14.86 -9.61
N GLU A 174 -4.49 15.13 -10.88
CA GLU A 174 -3.27 15.81 -11.30
C GLU A 174 -3.16 17.26 -10.82
N HIS A 175 -4.22 17.84 -10.27
CA HIS A 175 -4.26 19.16 -9.67
C HIS A 175 -4.26 19.11 -8.13
N GLY A 176 -4.06 17.94 -7.53
CA GLY A 176 -4.08 17.72 -6.09
C GLY A 176 -5.49 17.74 -5.46
N ARG A 177 -6.55 17.66 -6.27
CA ARG A 177 -7.93 17.62 -5.76
C ARG A 177 -8.30 16.18 -5.42
N ARG A 178 -8.95 16.00 -4.27
CA ARG A 178 -9.38 14.67 -3.81
C ARG A 178 -10.43 14.06 -4.72
N LEU A 179 -10.14 12.87 -5.22
CA LEU A 179 -11.03 12.00 -5.98
C LEU A 179 -11.80 11.06 -5.05
N ALA A 180 -11.09 10.43 -4.11
CA ALA A 180 -11.66 9.46 -3.19
C ALA A 180 -10.84 9.38 -1.90
N ARG A 181 -11.47 8.84 -0.85
CA ARG A 181 -10.84 8.50 0.42
C ARG A 181 -11.39 7.17 0.90
N PHE A 182 -10.50 6.30 1.35
CA PHE A 182 -10.87 5.02 1.94
C PHE A 182 -10.11 4.81 3.24
N ASP A 183 -10.83 4.46 4.31
CA ASP A 183 -10.22 4.06 5.56
C ASP A 183 -9.73 2.60 5.44
N VAL A 184 -8.59 2.29 6.06
CA VAL A 184 -8.03 0.94 6.08
C VAL A 184 -8.70 0.15 7.20
N PRO A 185 -9.29 -1.03 6.92
CA PRO A 185 -9.94 -1.81 7.97
C PRO A 185 -8.94 -2.29 9.02
N ALA A 186 -9.36 -2.28 10.29
CA ALA A 186 -8.56 -2.79 11.39
C ALA A 186 -8.65 -4.33 11.47
N SER A 187 -7.58 -4.99 11.93
CA SER A 187 -7.53 -6.44 12.17
C SER A 187 -6.49 -6.85 13.18
#